data_AF-A0AAF0ZUS4-F1
#
_entry.id   AF-A0AAF0ZUS4-F1
#
_cell.length_a   1.000
_cell.length_b   1.000
_cell.length_c   1.000
_cell.angle_alpha   90.00
_cell.angle_beta   90.00
_cell.angle_gamma   90.00
#
_symmetry.space_group_name_H-M   'P 1'
#
loop_
_entity.id
_entity.type
_entity.pdbx_description
1 polymer ?
#
loop_
_entity_poly.entity_id
_entity_poly.type
_entity_poly.pdbx_seq_one_letter_code
_entity_poly.pdbx_strand_id
1 'polypeptide(L)'
;AVVFVLKFWWHYLNGVHVDVFTDHKSLLYVFGYEELNLRQRRGLELFKDYDMSVLYHPSKENIFVDSLSRLTLRSVAHIRRKVRKRL
;
A
#
# COMPACT_ATOMS: atom_id res chain seq x y z
N ALA A 1 -0.52 6.62 1.46
CA ALA A 1 -0.79 5.55 0.47
C ALA A 1 -1.58 4.41 1.09
N VAL A 2 -1.07 3.70 2.11
CA VAL A 2 -1.70 2.50 2.69
C VAL A 2 -3.17 2.70 3.14
N VAL A 3 -3.45 3.73 3.95
CA VAL A 3 -4.82 4.05 4.40
C VAL A 3 -5.78 4.32 3.23
N PHE A 4 -5.28 4.93 2.16
CA PHE A 4 -6.09 5.21 0.97
C PHE A 4 -6.43 3.92 0.22
N VAL A 5 -5.46 3.01 0.08
CA VAL A 5 -5.66 1.70 -0.53
C VAL A 5 -6.67 0.89 0.29
N LEU A 6 -6.53 0.80 1.61
CA LEU A 6 -7.48 0.06 2.44
C LEU A 6 -8.92 0.57 2.30
N LYS A 7 -9.11 1.88 2.31
CA LYS A 7 -10.44 2.48 2.09
C LYS A 7 -10.99 2.19 0.70
N PHE A 8 -10.16 2.23 -0.34
CA PHE A 8 -10.59 1.98 -1.70
C PHE A 8 -10.98 0.51 -1.92
N TRP A 9 -10.19 -0.41 -1.35
CA TRP A 9 -10.36 -1.85 -1.49
C TRP A 9 -11.21 -2.47 -0.38
N TRP A 10 -11.84 -1.68 0.49
CA TRP A 10 -12.60 -2.16 1.66
C TRP A 10 -13.56 -3.31 1.33
N HIS A 11 -14.30 -3.18 0.22
CA HIS A 11 -15.27 -4.18 -0.24
C HIS A 11 -14.66 -5.54 -0.64
N TYR A 12 -13.35 -5.59 -0.92
CA TYR A 12 -12.62 -6.84 -1.18
C TYR A 12 -11.89 -7.37 0.05
N LEU A 13 -11.52 -6.48 0.97
CA LEU A 13 -10.71 -6.81 2.15
C LEU A 13 -11.57 -7.16 3.38
N ASN A 14 -12.84 -6.76 3.38
CA ASN A 14 -13.73 -6.99 4.52
C ASN A 14 -14.06 -8.49 4.68
N GLY A 15 -13.82 -9.03 5.88
CA GLY A 15 -14.13 -10.42 6.22
C GLY A 15 -13.15 -11.47 5.69
N VAL A 16 -12.00 -11.06 5.13
CA VAL A 16 -10.97 -11.97 4.62
C VAL A 16 -9.63 -11.61 5.25
N HIS A 17 -8.82 -12.64 5.56
CA HIS A 17 -7.45 -12.44 6.03
C HIS A 17 -6.55 -11.96 4.88
N VAL A 18 -5.77 -10.90 5.09
CA VAL A 18 -4.92 -10.32 4.05
C VAL A 18 -3.49 -10.09 4.53
N ASP A 19 -2.53 -10.63 3.77
CA ASP A 19 -1.11 -10.34 3.95
C ASP A 19 -0.72 -9.07 3.17
N VAL A 20 -0.28 -8.04 3.91
CA VAL A 20 0.19 -6.77 3.35
C VAL A 20 1.71 -6.75 3.36
N PHE A 21 2.30 -6.89 2.18
CA PHE A 21 3.74 -6.77 1.97
C PHE A 21 4.16 -5.30 1.83
N THR A 22 5.14 -4.87 2.61
CA THR A 22 5.65 -3.50 2.56
C THR A 22 7.16 -3.46 2.74
N ASP A 23 7.82 -2.56 2.02
CA ASP A 23 9.23 -2.22 2.23
C ASP A 23 9.40 -1.07 3.23
N HIS A 24 8.30 -0.58 3.79
CA HIS A 24 8.29 0.54 4.70
C HIS A 24 8.44 0.08 6.15
N LYS A 25 9.68 0.00 6.64
CA LYS A 25 9.99 -0.49 8.00
C LYS A 25 9.22 0.24 9.10
N SER A 26 8.95 1.53 8.96
CA SER A 26 8.18 2.27 9.99
C SER A 26 6.74 1.77 10.13
N LEU A 27 6.18 1.14 9.09
CA LEU A 27 4.83 0.59 9.15
C LEU A 27 4.81 -0.60 10.11
N LEU A 28 5.81 -1.47 10.03
CA LEU A 28 5.97 -2.60 10.96
C LEU A 28 6.07 -2.12 12.41
N TYR A 29 6.85 -1.07 12.66
CA TYR A 29 6.98 -0.49 13.99
C TYR A 29 5.65 0.05 14.49
N VAL A 30 4.85 0.71 13.64
CA VAL A 30 3.52 1.19 14.04
C VAL A 30 2.60 0.04 14.45
N PHE A 31 2.72 -1.16 13.86
CA PHE A 31 1.92 -2.31 14.29
C PHE A 31 2.45 -3.02 15.54
N GLY A 32 3.76 -2.95 15.82
CA GLY A 32 4.40 -3.67 16.91
C GLY A 32 4.64 -2.88 18.20
N TYR A 33 4.38 -1.56 18.22
CA TYR A 33 4.73 -0.69 19.35
C TYR A 33 3.50 -0.18 20.11
N GLU A 34 3.51 -0.26 21.44
CA GLU A 34 2.39 0.17 22.30
C GLU A 34 2.33 1.70 22.52
N GLU A 35 3.49 2.36 22.43
CA GLU A 35 3.62 3.82 22.59
C GLU A 35 3.63 4.54 21.24
N LEU A 36 2.45 4.86 20.75
CA LEU A 36 2.26 5.59 19.50
C LEU A 36 1.66 6.96 19.76
N ASN A 37 2.05 7.94 18.93
CA ASN A 37 1.45 9.26 18.94
C ASN A 37 -0.05 9.15 18.57
N LEU A 38 -0.91 10.02 19.12
CA LEU A 38 -2.36 10.05 18.88
C LEU A 38 -2.73 9.99 17.39
N ARG A 39 -1.95 10.65 16.51
CA ARG A 39 -2.17 10.58 15.06
C ARG A 39 -1.95 9.19 14.48
N GLN A 40 -0.95 8.45 14.97
CA GLN A 40 -0.66 7.09 14.55
C GLN A 40 -1.70 6.11 15.13
N ARG A 41 -2.14 6.30 16.39
CA ARG A 41 -3.23 5.51 16.99
C ARG A 41 -4.53 5.59 16.19
N ARG A 42 -4.97 6.78 15.78
CA ARG A 42 -6.15 6.94 14.90
C ARG A 42 -5.97 6.26 13.54
N GLY A 43 -4.74 6.21 13.04
CA GLY A 43 -4.41 5.44 11.84
C GLY A 43 -4.63 3.95 12.06
N LEU A 44 -4.11 3.42 13.18
CA LEU A 44 -4.23 2.01 13.59
C LEU A 44 -5.64 1.53 13.88
N GLU A 45 -6.52 2.38 14.42
CA GLU A 45 -7.93 2.04 14.61
C GLU A 45 -8.54 1.51 13.30
N LEU A 46 -8.24 2.17 12.18
CA LEU A 46 -8.71 1.74 10.87
C LEU A 46 -8.12 0.39 10.43
N PHE A 47 -6.94 0.02 10.92
CA PHE A 47 -6.33 -1.27 10.59
C PHE A 47 -6.84 -2.41 11.47
N LYS A 48 -7.30 -2.12 12.70
CA LYS A 48 -7.87 -3.14 13.60
C LYS A 48 -9.18 -3.74 13.09
N ASP A 49 -9.89 -3.00 12.25
CA ASP A 49 -11.14 -3.46 11.63
C ASP A 49 -10.90 -4.52 10.54
N TYR A 50 -9.65 -4.70 10.09
CA TYR A 50 -9.27 -5.70 9.09
C TYR A 50 -8.47 -6.81 9.73
N ASP A 51 -8.77 -8.06 9.35
CA ASP A 51 -7.92 -9.20 9.66
C ASP A 51 -6.73 -9.20 8.69
N MET A 52 -5.61 -8.60 9.10
CA MET A 52 -4.46 -8.44 8.21
C MET A 52 -3.11 -8.52 8.93
N SER A 53 -2.15 -9.14 8.24
CA SER A 53 -0.77 -9.28 8.69
C SER A 53 0.15 -8.38 7.88
N VAL A 54 1.01 -7.60 8.54
CA VAL A 54 1.96 -6.73 7.84
C VAL A 54 3.34 -7.38 7.81
N LEU A 55 3.80 -7.71 6.61
CA LEU A 55 5.05 -8.44 6.37
C LEU A 55 6.08 -7.54 5.70
N TYR A 56 7.31 -7.57 6.21
CA TYR A 56 8.40 -6.85 5.58
C TYR A 56 8.85 -7.54 4.30
N HIS A 57 8.99 -6.76 3.23
CA HIS A 57 9.56 -7.22 1.99
C HIS A 57 10.67 -6.25 1.54
N PRO A 58 11.90 -6.71 1.27
CA PRO A 58 12.99 -5.82 0.89
C PRO A 58 12.67 -5.02 -0.38
N SER A 59 12.99 -3.72 -0.41
CA SER A 59 12.71 -2.83 -1.55
C SER A 59 13.23 -3.32 -2.91
N LYS A 60 14.25 -4.21 -2.92
CA LYS A 60 14.80 -4.78 -4.14
C LYS A 60 13.80 -5.67 -4.91
N GLU A 61 12.79 -6.18 -4.24
CA GLU A 61 11.71 -6.96 -4.86
C GLU A 61 10.43 -6.12 -5.07
N ASN A 62 10.37 -4.94 -4.44
CA ASN A 62 9.26 -3.99 -4.55
C ASN A 62 9.33 -3.07 -5.79
N ILE A 63 10.23 -3.36 -6.75
CA ILE A 63 10.50 -2.51 -7.93
C ILE A 63 9.23 -2.26 -8.74
N PHE A 64 8.35 -3.26 -8.87
CA PHE A 64 7.08 -3.12 -9.58
C PHE A 64 6.13 -2.15 -8.89
N VAL A 65 5.99 -2.24 -7.57
CA VAL A 65 5.11 -1.35 -6.82
C VAL A 65 5.68 0.06 -6.78
N ASP A 66 6.98 0.21 -6.56
CA ASP A 66 7.65 1.51 -6.56
C ASP A 66 7.55 2.17 -7.94
N SER A 67 7.79 1.43 -9.03
CA SER A 67 7.62 1.94 -10.39
C SER A 67 6.17 2.35 -10.69
N LEU A 68 5.17 1.56 -10.26
CA LEU A 68 3.76 1.93 -10.37
C LEU A 68 3.42 3.19 -9.54
N SER A 69 3.96 3.31 -8.34
CA SER A 69 3.71 4.46 -7.46
C SER A 69 4.27 5.77 -8.02
N ARG A 70 5.33 5.69 -8.83
CA ARG A 70 5.97 6.82 -9.50
C ARG A 70 5.35 7.15 -10.86
N LEU A 71 4.44 6.31 -11.38
CA LEU A 71 3.73 6.60 -12.62
C LEU A 71 2.78 7.78 -12.41
N THR A 72 3.10 8.89 -13.07
CA THR A 72 2.22 10.07 -13.15
C THR A 72 1.26 9.94 -14.33
N LEU A 73 0.08 10.56 -14.25
CA LEU A 73 -0.91 10.59 -15.35
C LEU A 73 -0.30 10.99 -16.71
N ARG A 74 0.68 11.91 -16.68
CA ARG A 74 1.42 12.36 -17.87
C ARG A 74 2.29 11.26 -18.49
N SER A 75 2.96 10.48 -17.65
CA SER A 75 3.76 9.31 -18.10
C SER A 75 2.88 8.20 -18.65
N VAL A 76 1.73 7.93 -18.03
CA VAL A 76 0.74 6.95 -18.53
C VAL A 76 0.19 7.36 -19.90
N ALA A 77 -0.11 8.65 -20.10
CA ALA A 77 -0.57 9.16 -21.40
C ALA A 77 0.48 9.01 -22.51
N HIS A 78 1.78 9.12 -22.18
CA HIS A 78 2.88 8.88 -23.12
C HIS A 78 3.03 7.39 -23.47
N ILE A 79 2.94 6.50 -22.47
CA ILE A 79 2.96 5.04 -22.68
C ILE A 79 1.80 4.60 -23.57
N ARG A 80 0.57 5.06 -23.28
CA ARG A 80 -0.63 4.76 -24.08
C ARG A 80 -0.48 5.14 -25.55
N ARG A 81 0.12 6.31 -25.85
CA ARG A 81 0.40 6.74 -27.23
C ARG A 81 1.43 5.87 -27.93
N LYS A 82 2.43 5.35 -27.21
CA LYS A 82 3.52 4.53 -27.75
C LYS A 82 3.05 3.10 -28.08
N VAL A 83 2.20 2.51 -27.23
CA VAL A 83 1.58 1.20 -27.48
C VAL A 83 0.62 1.27 -28.67
N ARG A 84 -0.21 2.31 -28.75
CA ARG A 84 -1.18 2.49 -29.83
C ARG A 84 -0.55 2.76 -31.22
N LYS A 85 0.71 3.19 -31.27
CA LYS A 85 1.48 3.35 -32.53
C LYS A 85 2.23 2.09 -32.96
N ARG A 86 2.22 1.02 -32.15
CA ARG A 86 2.87 -0.26 -32.43
C ARG A 86 1.91 -1.37 -32.85
N LEU A 87 0.62 -1.07 -32.90
CA LEU A 87 -0.44 -1.86 -33.55
C LEU A 87 -0.83 -1.13 -34.84
#